data_AF-A0A259JJA8-F1
#
_entry.id   AF-A0A259JJA8-F1
#
_cell.length_a   1.000
_cell.length_b   1.000
_cell.length_c   1.000
_cell.angle_alpha   90.00
_cell.angle_beta   90.00
_cell.angle_gamma   90.00
#
_symmetry.space_group_name_H-M   'P 1'
#
loop_
_entity.id
_entity.type
_entity.pdbx_description
1 polymer ?
#
loop_
_entity_poly.entity_id
_entity_poly.type
_entity_poly.pdbx_seq_one_letter_code
_entity_poly.pdbx_strand_id
1 'polypeptide(L)'
;MSLKIRLARGGAKKRPYYRIVVADARSPRDGRFIDRIGTFNPLLAKDSAERVTLDVEKAKAWLEKGAQPTDRVARFLDAQGLLTREVRNTPKKAEPGKKAQERATERAAKAAKAEEAAAE
;
A
#
# COMPACT_ATOMS: atom_id res chain seq x y z
N MET A 1 22.34 -4.45 -5.34
CA MET A 1 22.52 -3.76 -4.04
C MET A 1 21.51 -2.64 -4.01
N SER A 2 20.53 -2.66 -3.10
CA SER A 2 19.56 -1.56 -2.97
C SER A 2 19.27 -1.36 -1.49
N LEU A 3 19.50 -0.15 -0.99
CA LEU A 3 19.08 0.25 0.35
C LEU A 3 17.56 0.32 0.39
N LYS A 4 16.96 -0.32 1.40
CA LYS A 4 15.51 -0.28 1.61
C LYS A 4 15.18 0.28 2.97
N ILE A 5 14.15 1.13 2.99
CA ILE A 5 13.48 1.54 4.22
C ILE A 5 12.34 0.56 4.48
N ARG A 6 12.50 -0.30 5.48
CA ARG A 6 11.62 -1.45 5.73
C ARG A 6 11.26 -1.61 7.20
N LEU A 7 10.22 -2.39 7.45
CA LEU A 7 9.79 -2.75 8.80
C LEU A 7 10.54 -4.01 9.27
N ALA A 8 11.28 -3.88 10.36
CA ALA A 8 11.78 -5.01 11.13
C ALA A 8 10.77 -5.35 12.23
N ARG A 9 10.45 -6.63 12.39
CA ARG A 9 9.48 -7.07 13.41
C ARG A 9 10.21 -7.32 14.72
N GLY A 10 9.63 -6.80 15.79
CA GLY A 10 9.93 -7.17 17.16
C GLY A 10 8.65 -7.41 17.95
N GLY A 11 8.76 -7.26 19.26
CA GLY A 11 7.67 -7.53 20.20
C GLY A 11 7.57 -9.02 20.54
N ALA A 12 6.45 -9.41 21.14
CA ALA A 12 6.22 -10.74 21.64
C ALA A 12 5.24 -11.52 20.73
N LYS A 13 5.09 -12.82 21.01
CA LYS A 13 4.04 -13.64 20.38
C LYS A 13 2.67 -12.97 20.60
N LYS A 14 1.89 -12.86 19.53
CA LYS A 14 0.58 -12.16 19.49
C LYS A 14 0.60 -10.66 19.85
N ARG A 15 1.76 -10.05 20.07
CA ARG A 15 1.92 -8.60 20.32
C ARG A 15 3.01 -8.01 19.41
N PRO A 16 2.71 -7.77 18.11
CA PRO A 16 3.69 -7.27 17.17
C PRO A 16 4.05 -5.80 17.43
N TYR A 17 5.34 -5.50 17.33
CA TYR A 17 5.86 -4.13 17.32
C TYR A 17 6.87 -4.00 16.19
N TYR A 18 6.86 -2.93 15.43
CA TYR A 18 7.75 -2.77 14.28
C TYR A 18 8.72 -1.61 14.48
N ARG A 19 9.95 -1.81 14.00
CA ARG A 19 10.96 -0.76 13.91
C ARG A 19 11.10 -0.39 12.43
N ILE A 20 11.14 0.89 12.13
CA ILE A 20 11.39 1.41 10.78
C ILE A 20 12.91 1.54 10.66
N VAL A 21 13.51 0.74 9.79
CA VAL A 21 14.96 0.62 9.65
C VAL A 21 15.41 0.77 8.20
N VAL A 22 16.62 1.29 8.02
CA VAL A 22 17.32 1.31 6.75
C VAL A 22 18.29 0.13 6.72
N ALA A 23 18.16 -0.74 5.73
CA ALA A 23 19.01 -1.93 5.58
C ALA A 23 19.19 -2.30 4.11
N ASP A 24 20.23 -3.07 3.80
CA ASP A 24 20.37 -3.69 2.48
C ASP A 24 19.23 -4.70 2.24
N ALA A 25 18.73 -4.75 1.01
CA ALA A 25 17.63 -5.63 0.65
C ALA A 25 17.91 -7.12 0.92
N ARG A 26 19.17 -7.56 0.86
CA ARG A 26 19.57 -8.96 1.07
C ARG A 26 19.71 -9.33 2.55
N SER A 27 19.82 -8.35 3.45
CA SER A 27 19.96 -8.63 4.87
C SER A 27 18.66 -9.24 5.43
N PRO A 28 18.73 -10.14 6.43
CA PRO A 28 17.55 -10.73 7.07
C PRO A 28 16.60 -9.65 7.63
N ARG A 29 15.28 -9.93 7.68
CA ARG A 29 14.27 -8.95 8.12
C ARG A 29 14.61 -8.31 9.46
N ASP A 30 14.96 -9.13 10.45
CA ASP A 30 15.22 -8.71 11.83
C ASP A 30 16.73 -8.76 12.16
N GLY A 31 17.59 -8.79 11.12
CA GLY A 31 19.03 -8.85 11.27
C GLY A 31 19.69 -7.48 11.42
N ARG A 32 20.97 -7.41 11.03
CA ARG A 32 21.74 -6.16 11.02
C ARG A 32 21.08 -5.12 10.10
N PHE A 33 20.90 -3.92 10.64
CA PHE A 33 20.46 -2.74 9.93
C PHE A 33 21.55 -1.66 10.03
N ILE A 34 21.46 -0.64 9.18
CA ILE A 34 22.41 0.48 9.15
C ILE A 34 21.96 1.54 10.16
N ASP A 35 20.68 1.92 10.07
CA ASP A 35 20.11 2.98 10.91
C ASP A 35 18.64 2.70 11.24
N ARG A 36 18.19 3.20 12.38
CA ARG A 36 16.79 3.16 12.82
C ARG A 36 16.22 4.56 12.79
N ILE A 37 15.22 4.76 11.94
CA ILE A 37 14.59 6.06 11.71
C ILE A 37 13.24 6.21 12.41
N GLY A 38 12.68 5.13 12.98
CA GLY A 38 11.38 5.23 13.63
C GLY A 38 10.80 3.92 14.13
N THR A 39 9.53 3.98 14.54
CA THR A 39 8.79 2.83 15.05
C THR A 39 7.33 2.85 14.57
N PHE A 40 6.72 1.68 14.54
CA PHE A 40 5.32 1.50 14.20
C PHE A 40 4.67 0.46 15.11
N ASN A 41 3.63 0.88 15.82
CA ASN A 41 2.83 0.01 16.69
C ASN A 41 1.42 -0.19 16.10
N PRO A 42 1.13 -1.35 15.50
CA PRO A 42 -0.18 -1.60 14.89
C PRO A 42 -1.32 -1.75 15.91
N LEU A 43 -1.00 -2.04 17.18
CA LEU A 43 -1.97 -2.28 18.25
C LEU A 43 -2.61 -0.99 18.77
N LEU A 44 -1.97 0.16 18.54
CA LEU A 44 -2.56 1.45 18.87
C LEU A 44 -3.63 1.84 17.85
N ALA A 45 -4.58 2.65 18.31
CA ALA A 45 -5.65 3.22 17.48
C ALA A 45 -5.07 4.00 16.29
N LYS A 46 -5.85 4.11 15.21
CA LYS A 46 -5.41 4.76 13.96
C LYS A 46 -4.99 6.22 14.17
N ASP A 47 -5.70 6.91 15.05
CA ASP A 47 -5.56 8.36 15.27
C ASP A 47 -4.55 8.68 16.38
N SER A 48 -3.94 7.65 16.98
CA SER A 48 -2.89 7.83 17.98
C SER A 48 -1.60 8.32 17.32
N ALA A 49 -1.08 9.45 17.80
CA ALA A 49 0.20 10.01 17.34
C ALA A 49 1.38 9.05 17.59
N GLU A 50 1.31 8.26 18.67
CA GLU A 50 2.35 7.29 19.02
C GLU A 50 2.33 6.03 18.14
N ARG A 51 1.30 5.87 17.30
CA ARG A 51 1.19 4.73 16.41
C ARG A 51 2.37 4.65 15.45
N VAL A 52 2.79 5.79 14.93
CA VAL A 52 3.93 5.91 14.01
C VAL A 52 4.80 7.06 14.50
N THR A 53 6.01 6.74 14.94
CA THR A 53 7.02 7.75 15.26
C THR A 53 8.11 7.68 14.22
N LEU A 54 8.44 8.81 13.60
CA LEU A 54 9.42 8.90 12.52
C LEU A 54 10.31 10.12 12.72
N ASP A 55 11.60 9.92 12.57
CA ASP A 55 12.59 10.98 12.48
C ASP A 55 12.61 11.51 11.03
N VAL A 56 11.99 12.67 10.83
CA VAL A 56 11.75 13.28 9.51
C VAL A 56 13.08 13.66 8.84
N GLU A 57 14.05 14.16 9.59
CA GLU A 57 15.34 14.60 9.06
C GLU A 57 16.15 13.41 8.54
N LYS A 58 16.24 12.34 9.33
CA LYS A 58 16.92 11.11 8.88
C LYS A 58 16.21 10.48 7.70
N ALA A 59 14.87 10.45 7.71
CA ALA A 59 14.10 9.91 6.61
C ALA A 59 14.39 10.66 5.30
N LYS A 60 14.40 12.00 5.32
CA LYS A 60 14.77 12.82 4.14
C LYS A 60 16.18 12.50 3.65
N ALA A 61 17.16 12.50 4.55
CA ALA A 61 18.56 12.22 4.17
C ALA A 61 18.74 10.84 3.54
N TRP A 62 18.01 9.82 3.99
CA TRP A 62 18.07 8.49 3.39
C TRP A 62 17.32 8.38 2.06
N LEU A 63 16.22 9.12 1.89
CA LEU A 63 15.52 9.22 0.61
C LEU A 63 16.39 9.90 -0.45
N GLU A 64 17.08 10.99 -0.10
CA GLU A 64 18.03 11.68 -0.99
C GLU A 64 19.20 10.79 -1.42
N LYS A 65 19.67 9.91 -0.52
CA LYS A 65 20.67 8.87 -0.81
C LYS A 65 20.14 7.72 -1.69
N GLY A 66 18.87 7.76 -2.09
CA GLY A 66 18.25 6.76 -2.97
C GLY A 66 17.73 5.51 -2.25
N ALA A 67 17.52 5.55 -0.93
CA ALA A 67 16.90 4.44 -0.23
C ALA A 67 15.43 4.27 -0.63
N GLN A 68 15.05 3.06 -1.04
CA GLN A 68 13.71 2.77 -1.55
C GLN A 68 12.78 2.29 -0.42
N PRO A 69 11.67 2.99 -0.12
CA PRO A 69 10.73 2.53 0.91
C PRO A 69 9.86 1.36 0.44
N THR A 70 9.45 0.52 1.39
CA THR A 70 8.43 -0.52 1.16
C THR A 70 7.01 0.08 1.14
N ASP A 71 6.03 -0.59 0.51
CA ASP A 71 4.66 -0.03 0.32
C ASP A 71 4.01 0.49 1.61
N ARG A 72 4.23 -0.19 2.74
CA ARG A 72 3.69 0.25 4.04
C ARG A 72 4.41 1.47 4.59
N VAL A 73 5.74 1.51 4.48
CA VAL A 73 6.55 2.66 4.92
C VAL A 73 6.28 3.87 4.04
N ALA A 74 6.07 3.68 2.74
CA ALA A 74 5.68 4.74 1.82
C ALA A 74 4.39 5.45 2.28
N ARG A 75 3.40 4.73 2.86
CA ARG A 75 2.20 5.36 3.43
C ARG A 75 2.51 6.25 4.64
N PHE A 76 3.50 5.88 5.44
CA PHE A 76 3.90 6.68 6.59
C PHE A 76 4.63 7.94 6.15
N LEU A 77 5.48 7.83 5.13
CA LEU A 77 6.18 8.96 4.53
C LEU A 77 5.21 9.92 3.81
N ASP A 78 4.22 9.38 3.11
CA ASP A 78 3.13 10.13 2.45
C ASP A 78 2.29 10.91 3.46
N ALA A 79 1.92 10.28 4.59
CA ALA A 79 1.22 10.95 5.69
C ALA A 79 2.04 12.08 6.34
N GLN A 80 3.37 12.10 6.17
CA GLN A 80 4.27 13.15 6.64
C GLN A 80 4.66 14.14 5.51
N GLY A 81 4.10 14.00 4.31
CA GLY A 81 4.40 14.87 3.16
C GLY A 81 5.79 14.67 2.54
N LEU A 82 6.49 13.59 2.87
CA LEU A 82 7.85 13.32 2.38
C LEU A 82 7.88 12.66 1.01
N LEU A 83 6.82 11.93 0.65
CA LEU A 83 6.77 11.16 -0.58
C LEU A 83 5.32 11.00 -1.03
N THR A 84 4.97 11.50 -2.20
CA THR A 84 3.62 11.32 -2.75
C THR A 84 3.46 9.89 -3.22
N ARG A 85 2.53 9.16 -2.62
CA ARG A 85 2.19 7.81 -3.09
C ARG A 85 1.23 7.91 -4.27
N GLU A 86 1.59 7.31 -5.40
CA GLU A 86 0.62 7.06 -6.46
C GLU A 86 -0.46 6.08 -5.98
N VAL A 87 -1.72 6.54 -6.01
CA VAL A 87 -2.86 5.72 -5.66
C VAL A 87 -2.98 4.62 -6.72
N ARG A 88 -2.91 3.35 -6.30
CA ARG A 88 -3.14 2.23 -7.22
C ARG A 88 -4.60 2.23 -7.68
N ASN A 89 -4.86 2.84 -8.82
CA ASN A 89 -6.14 2.79 -9.49
C ASN A 89 -6.28 1.46 -10.24
N THR A 90 -7.35 0.70 -9.98
CA THR A 90 -7.60 -0.60 -10.66
C THR A 90 -8.93 -0.54 -11.43
N PRO A 91 -9.01 0.27 -12.51
CA PRO A 91 -10.28 0.61 -13.14
C PRO A 91 -11.01 -0.61 -13.72
N LYS A 92 -10.29 -1.60 -14.26
CA LYS A 92 -10.87 -2.79 -14.90
C LYS A 92 -11.33 -3.89 -13.94
N LYS A 93 -11.06 -3.76 -12.63
CA LYS A 93 -11.43 -4.81 -11.65
C LYS A 93 -12.93 -4.81 -11.33
N ALA A 94 -13.60 -3.67 -11.52
CA ALA A 94 -15.03 -3.52 -11.32
C ALA A 94 -15.85 -3.94 -12.57
N GLU A 95 -15.19 -4.15 -13.71
CA GLU A 95 -15.88 -4.54 -14.94
C GLU A 95 -16.36 -5.99 -14.85
N PRO A 96 -17.63 -6.28 -15.18
CA PRO A 96 -18.11 -7.65 -15.29
C PRO A 96 -17.27 -8.42 -16.31
N GLY A 97 -16.93 -9.68 -16.04
CA GLY A 97 -16.16 -10.50 -16.99
C GLY A 97 -16.86 -10.61 -18.36
N LYS A 98 -16.10 -10.86 -19.43
CA LYS A 98 -16.58 -10.85 -20.83
C LYS A 98 -17.90 -11.60 -21.05
N LYS A 99 -18.04 -12.80 -20.46
CA LYS A 99 -19.28 -13.60 -20.53
C LYS A 99 -20.50 -12.96 -19.87
N ALA A 100 -20.32 -12.09 -18.87
CA ALA A 100 -21.41 -11.35 -18.24
C ALA A 100 -21.80 -10.13 -19.10
N GLN A 101 -20.84 -9.51 -19.79
CA GLN A 101 -21.08 -8.43 -20.74
C GLN A 101 -21.85 -8.94 -21.97
N GLU A 102 -21.43 -10.07 -22.55
CA GLU A 102 -22.11 -10.71 -23.69
C GLU A 102 -23.57 -11.08 -23.37
N ARG A 103 -23.82 -11.64 -22.17
CA ARG A 103 -25.19 -11.96 -21.72
C ARG A 103 -26.03 -10.71 -21.46
N ALA A 104 -25.42 -9.61 -21.01
CA ALA A 104 -26.13 -8.36 -20.80
C ALA A 104 -26.49 -7.70 -22.15
N THR A 105 -25.59 -7.74 -23.14
CA THR A 105 -25.85 -7.22 -24.49
C THR A 105 -26.89 -8.06 -25.22
N GLU A 106 -26.86 -9.39 -25.10
CA GLU A 106 -27.90 -10.27 -25.69
C GLU A 106 -29.27 -10.05 -25.05
N ARG A 107 -29.33 -9.89 -23.71
CA ARG A 107 -30.59 -9.60 -23.01
C ARG A 107 -31.14 -8.22 -23.36
N ALA A 108 -30.27 -7.22 -23.48
CA ALA A 108 -30.66 -5.88 -23.91
C ALA A 108 -31.13 -5.85 -25.37
N ALA A 109 -30.44 -6.55 -26.27
CA ALA A 109 -30.85 -6.67 -27.68
C ALA A 109 -32.17 -7.43 -27.83
N LYS A 110 -32.42 -8.45 -26.99
CA LYS A 110 -33.68 -9.19 -26.97
C LYS A 110 -34.83 -8.37 -26.37
N ALA A 111 -34.56 -7.54 -25.36
CA ALA A 111 -35.54 -6.62 -24.79
C ALA A 111 -35.91 -5.50 -25.76
N ALA A 112 -34.92 -4.88 -26.41
CA ALA A 112 -35.16 -3.83 -27.42
C ALA A 112 -35.98 -4.35 -28.61
N LYS A 113 -35.66 -5.55 -29.11
CA LYS A 113 -36.47 -6.20 -30.17
C LYS A 113 -37.88 -6.56 -29.73
N ALA A 114 -38.08 -6.87 -28.45
CA ALA A 114 -39.41 -7.17 -27.91
C ALA A 114 -40.26 -5.91 -27.69
N GLU A 115 -39.63 -4.78 -27.34
CA GLU A 115 -40.31 -3.47 -27.24
C GLU A 115 -40.64 -2.90 -28.63
N GLU A 116 -39.74 -3.03 -29.60
CA GLU A 116 -39.96 -2.57 -30.98
C GLU A 116 -41.07 -3.38 -31.68
N ALA A 117 -41.16 -4.69 -31.44
CA ALA A 117 -42.25 -5.54 -31.92
C ALA A 117 -43.57 -5.40 -31.15
N ALA A 118 -43.58 -4.69 -30.02
CA ALA A 118 -44.79 -4.37 -29.25
C ALA A 118 -45.29 -2.93 -29.52
N ALA A 119 -44.49 -2.12 -30.22
CA ALA A 119 -44.80 -0.76 -30.64
C ALA A 119 -45.29 -0.66 -32.10
N GLU A 120 -45.16 -1.74 -32.87
CA GLU A 120 -45.83 -1.98 -34.17
C GLU A 120 -47.16 -2.72 -33.96
#